data_AF-A0A6G1RPU7-F1
#
_entry.id   AF-A0A6G1RPU7-F1
#
_cell.length_a   1.000
_cell.length_b   1.000
_cell.length_c   1.000
_cell.angle_alpha   90.00
_cell.angle_beta   90.00
_cell.angle_gamma   90.00
#
_symmetry.space_group_name_H-M   'P 1'
#
loop_
_entity.id
_entity.type
_entity.pdbx_description
1 polymer ?
#
loop_
_entity_poly.entity_id
_entity_poly.type
_entity_poly.pdbx_seq_one_letter_code
_entity_poly.pdbx_strand_id
1 'polypeptide(L)'
;EAIDNREEGIMVKDPMSTYKPDKRGEGWLKIKPEYVNGLMDELDLLIVGGYWGKGSRGGMMSHFLCAIAETPPPNEKPTVFHSLCRVGSGYTMKELYDLGLKLAKHWKPYHRKDPPSNILCGTEKPEMYIEPCNSVVVQVKAAEIVNSDMYKTDCTLRFPRIEKIREDKEWYECMTLDMLEDLRSKAEGKLASKHLHIDELDEPQEKKRRTVPKVKKIIGIAEQFKAPDLSNVSKVSSVFEDVEFCVMTGTGKYSKSELESRIAECGGTVVQNPGPETYCVIVGSENVRVKNIIASNKYDVVRAEWLLQ
;
A
#
# COMPACT_ATOMS: atom_id res chain seq x y z
N GLU A 1 -16.14 -15.63 -26.43
CA GLU A 1 -15.25 -16.81 -26.51
C GLU A 1 -14.44 -17.04 -25.23
N ALA A 2 -13.39 -16.27 -24.90
CA ALA A 2 -12.58 -16.55 -23.69
C ALA A 2 -13.42 -16.63 -22.38
N ILE A 3 -14.44 -15.78 -22.24
CA ILE A 3 -15.41 -15.82 -21.12
C ILE A 3 -16.25 -17.11 -21.14
N ASP A 4 -16.68 -17.55 -22.33
CA ASP A 4 -17.46 -18.77 -22.53
C ASP A 4 -16.64 -20.01 -22.19
N ASN A 5 -15.37 -20.00 -22.59
CA ASN A 5 -14.38 -21.04 -22.30
C ASN A 5 -13.83 -20.96 -20.85
N ARG A 6 -14.35 -20.04 -20.01
CA ARG A 6 -13.94 -19.86 -18.60
C ARG A 6 -12.45 -19.53 -18.42
N GLU A 7 -11.84 -18.90 -19.41
CA GLU A 7 -10.45 -18.44 -19.36
C GLU A 7 -10.33 -17.14 -18.55
N GLU A 8 -9.09 -16.77 -18.16
CA GLU A 8 -8.84 -15.54 -17.39
C GLU A 8 -9.07 -14.26 -18.21
N GLY A 9 -8.88 -14.34 -19.52
CA GLY A 9 -8.94 -13.23 -20.46
C GLY A 9 -8.03 -13.46 -21.66
N ILE A 10 -7.76 -12.40 -22.40
CA ILE A 10 -6.97 -12.44 -23.64
C ILE A 10 -5.69 -11.62 -23.52
N MET A 11 -4.70 -12.02 -24.31
CA MET A 11 -3.44 -11.29 -24.49
C MET A 11 -3.40 -10.67 -25.88
N VAL A 12 -3.15 -9.37 -25.95
CA VAL A 12 -2.93 -8.65 -27.20
C VAL A 12 -1.46 -8.28 -27.28
N LYS A 13 -0.77 -8.77 -28.31
CA LYS A 13 0.66 -8.55 -28.49
C LYS A 13 0.92 -7.86 -29.82
N ASP A 14 1.75 -6.82 -29.80
CA ASP A 14 2.31 -6.22 -30.99
C ASP A 14 3.32 -7.19 -31.64
N PRO A 15 3.07 -7.66 -32.87
CA PRO A 15 3.98 -8.55 -33.58
C PRO A 15 5.39 -7.98 -33.78
N MET A 16 5.53 -6.65 -33.77
CA MET A 16 6.82 -5.96 -33.93
C MET A 16 7.57 -5.76 -32.61
N SER A 17 6.95 -6.08 -31.47
CA SER A 17 7.57 -5.93 -30.16
C SER A 17 8.60 -7.03 -29.89
N THR A 18 9.74 -6.66 -29.30
CA THR A 18 10.77 -7.61 -28.84
C THR A 18 10.55 -8.01 -27.39
N TYR A 19 11.01 -9.21 -27.03
CA TYR A 19 10.98 -9.64 -25.63
C TYR A 19 11.95 -8.80 -24.79
N LYS A 20 11.42 -8.08 -23.80
CA LYS A 20 12.19 -7.26 -22.88
C LYS A 20 11.98 -7.76 -21.45
N PRO A 21 12.97 -8.43 -20.86
CA PRO A 21 12.90 -8.90 -19.48
C PRO A 21 12.56 -7.76 -18.52
N ASP A 22 11.69 -8.03 -17.55
CA ASP A 22 11.29 -7.09 -16.49
C ASP A 22 10.60 -5.79 -16.98
N LYS A 23 10.14 -5.75 -18.23
CA LYS A 23 9.35 -4.63 -18.77
C LYS A 23 7.87 -4.97 -18.86
N ARG A 24 7.02 -4.04 -18.39
CA ARG A 24 5.56 -4.16 -18.43
C ARG A 24 4.96 -3.15 -19.40
N GLY A 25 4.15 -3.63 -20.36
CA GLY A 25 3.35 -2.80 -21.26
C GLY A 25 4.04 -2.38 -22.57
N GLU A 26 5.24 -2.87 -22.85
CA GLU A 26 5.98 -2.56 -24.09
C GLU A 26 5.56 -3.50 -25.24
N GLY A 27 4.29 -3.38 -25.67
CA GLY A 27 3.72 -4.15 -26.78
C GLY A 27 2.85 -5.33 -26.36
N TRP A 28 2.85 -5.72 -25.08
CA TRP A 28 1.99 -6.81 -24.57
C TRP A 28 0.95 -6.26 -23.60
N LEU A 29 -0.32 -6.46 -23.93
CA LEU A 29 -1.47 -6.03 -23.17
C LEU A 29 -2.28 -7.24 -22.70
N LYS A 30 -2.85 -7.14 -21.51
CA LYS A 30 -3.78 -8.12 -20.96
C LYS A 30 -5.16 -7.50 -20.84
N ILE A 31 -6.17 -8.15 -21.37
CA ILE A 31 -7.56 -7.74 -21.28
C ILE A 31 -8.29 -8.83 -20.51
N LYS A 32 -8.87 -8.46 -19.38
CA LYS A 32 -9.61 -9.38 -18.51
C LYS A 32 -10.99 -8.83 -18.23
N PRO A 33 -12.00 -9.69 -17.99
CA PRO A 33 -13.35 -9.22 -17.68
C PRO A 33 -13.41 -8.27 -16.48
N GLU A 34 -12.57 -8.50 -15.46
CA GLU A 34 -12.43 -7.63 -14.29
C GLU A 34 -12.04 -6.17 -14.63
N TYR A 35 -11.46 -5.92 -15.81
CA TYR A 35 -11.09 -4.57 -16.26
C TYR A 35 -12.22 -3.84 -16.97
N VAL A 36 -13.34 -4.49 -17.27
CA VAL A 36 -14.52 -3.84 -17.85
C VAL A 36 -15.53 -3.57 -16.74
N ASN A 37 -16.18 -2.41 -16.78
CA ASN A 37 -17.22 -2.04 -15.82
C ASN A 37 -18.52 -2.78 -16.17
N GLY A 38 -19.28 -3.22 -15.16
CA GLY A 38 -20.56 -3.92 -15.37
C GLY A 38 -20.47 -5.37 -15.85
N LEU A 39 -19.28 -5.82 -16.29
CA LEU A 39 -19.10 -7.17 -16.84
C LEU A 39 -18.96 -8.26 -15.77
N MET A 40 -18.43 -7.91 -14.60
CA MET A 40 -18.36 -8.83 -13.47
C MET A 40 -19.60 -8.69 -12.59
N ASP A 41 -20.07 -9.80 -12.05
CA ASP A 41 -21.02 -9.79 -10.95
C ASP A 41 -20.31 -9.30 -9.67
N GLU A 42 -20.90 -8.29 -9.03
CA GLU A 42 -20.37 -7.62 -7.84
C GLU A 42 -21.11 -8.13 -6.61
N LEU A 43 -20.38 -8.29 -5.49
CA LEU A 43 -20.92 -8.86 -4.27
C LEU A 43 -21.02 -7.80 -3.18
N ASP A 44 -22.22 -7.57 -2.65
CA ASP A 44 -22.42 -6.68 -1.50
C ASP A 44 -22.23 -7.47 -0.20
N LEU A 45 -21.09 -7.28 0.46
CA LEU A 45 -20.68 -8.04 1.63
C LEU A 45 -20.65 -7.16 2.88
N LEU A 46 -20.96 -7.73 4.05
CA LEU A 46 -20.90 -7.00 5.31
C LEU A 46 -19.50 -7.12 5.94
N ILE A 47 -18.92 -6.02 6.41
CA ILE A 47 -17.71 -6.08 7.25
C ILE A 47 -18.10 -6.69 8.61
N VAL A 48 -17.40 -7.72 9.07
CA VAL A 48 -17.64 -8.32 10.40
C VAL A 48 -16.39 -8.37 11.25
N GLY A 49 -15.22 -8.14 10.65
CA GLY A 49 -13.94 -8.15 11.36
C GLY A 49 -12.90 -7.24 10.72
N GLY A 50 -11.86 -6.95 11.49
CA GLY A 50 -10.76 -6.08 11.11
C GLY A 50 -9.40 -6.65 11.51
N TYR A 51 -8.38 -6.27 10.73
CA TYR A 51 -6.97 -6.53 10.99
C TYR A 51 -6.16 -5.23 10.91
N TRP A 52 -5.26 -5.04 11.87
CA TRP A 52 -4.36 -3.89 11.89
C TRP A 52 -3.42 -3.88 10.70
N GLY A 53 -3.24 -2.71 10.10
CA GLY A 53 -2.28 -2.52 9.04
C GLY A 53 -0.85 -2.52 9.52
N LYS A 54 0.04 -2.78 8.57
CA LYS A 54 1.49 -2.78 8.73
C LYS A 54 2.10 -1.74 7.78
N GLY A 55 3.30 -1.27 8.08
CA GLY A 55 4.02 -0.31 7.24
C GLY A 55 3.28 1.03 7.11
N SER A 56 3.04 1.47 5.86
CA SER A 56 2.35 2.75 5.58
C SER A 56 0.90 2.83 6.06
N ARG A 57 0.30 1.69 6.44
CA ARG A 57 -1.03 1.59 7.04
C ARG A 57 -0.98 1.17 8.52
N GLY A 58 0.17 1.32 9.17
CA GLY A 58 0.30 1.09 10.61
C GLY A 58 -0.63 2.00 11.40
N GLY A 59 -1.24 1.46 12.46
CA GLY A 59 -2.12 2.21 13.36
C GLY A 59 -3.57 2.39 12.88
N MET A 60 -3.95 1.81 11.74
CA MET A 60 -5.33 1.80 11.24
C MET A 60 -5.77 0.40 10.83
N MET A 61 -7.06 0.15 10.86
CA MET A 61 -7.63 -1.07 10.29
C MET A 61 -7.44 -1.04 8.77
N SER A 62 -6.84 -2.08 8.20
CA SER A 62 -6.47 -2.08 6.77
C SER A 62 -6.92 -3.31 6.01
N HIS A 63 -7.27 -4.38 6.71
CA HIS A 63 -7.90 -5.53 6.07
C HIS A 63 -9.17 -5.80 6.85
N PHE A 64 -10.20 -6.22 6.15
CA PHE A 64 -11.51 -6.49 6.71
C PHE A 64 -11.88 -7.93 6.42
N LEU A 65 -12.43 -8.60 7.42
CA LEU A 65 -13.13 -9.86 7.24
C LEU A 65 -14.56 -9.52 6.83
N CYS A 66 -14.98 -10.03 5.69
CA CYS A 66 -16.32 -9.84 5.15
C CYS A 66 -17.14 -11.12 5.30
N ALA A 67 -18.43 -10.96 5.49
CA ALA A 67 -19.40 -12.04 5.65
C ALA A 67 -20.66 -11.79 4.82
N ILE A 68 -21.43 -12.85 4.66
CA ILE A 68 -22.76 -12.85 4.09
C ILE A 68 -23.78 -13.28 5.14
N ALA A 69 -25.03 -12.89 4.97
CA ALA A 69 -26.11 -13.24 5.88
C ALA A 69 -26.61 -14.67 5.65
N GLU A 70 -26.98 -15.36 6.72
CA GLU A 70 -27.93 -16.47 6.64
C GLU A 70 -29.30 -15.92 6.23
N THR A 71 -30.02 -16.60 5.35
CA THR A 71 -31.31 -16.14 4.83
C THR A 71 -32.32 -16.06 5.99
N PRO A 72 -32.79 -14.86 6.37
CA PRO A 72 -33.72 -14.74 7.47
C PRO A 72 -35.12 -15.21 7.07
N PRO A 73 -35.98 -15.52 8.07
CA PRO A 73 -37.41 -15.65 7.83
C PRO A 73 -38.01 -14.40 7.18
N PRO A 74 -39.16 -14.52 6.47
CA PRO A 74 -39.83 -13.37 5.88
C PRO A 74 -40.09 -12.27 6.90
N ASN A 75 -39.78 -11.01 6.53
CA ASN A 75 -39.91 -9.80 7.36
C ASN A 75 -38.99 -9.72 8.59
N GLU A 76 -38.00 -10.60 8.73
CA GLU A 76 -36.99 -10.51 9.78
C GLU A 76 -35.63 -10.05 9.23
N LYS A 77 -34.82 -9.48 10.11
CA LYS A 77 -33.44 -9.10 9.79
C LYS A 77 -32.52 -10.30 10.05
N PRO A 78 -31.46 -10.49 9.25
CA PRO A 78 -30.50 -11.56 9.46
C PRO A 78 -29.81 -11.40 10.81
N THR A 79 -29.69 -12.50 11.54
CA THR A 79 -29.07 -12.54 12.87
C THR A 79 -27.72 -13.25 12.85
N VAL A 80 -27.48 -14.12 11.87
CA VAL A 80 -26.26 -14.93 11.74
C VAL A 80 -25.56 -14.61 10.42
N PHE A 81 -24.24 -14.47 10.49
CA PHE A 81 -23.39 -14.10 9.36
C PHE A 81 -22.23 -15.08 9.21
N HIS A 82 -22.00 -15.53 7.99
CA HIS A 82 -20.96 -16.50 7.64
C HIS A 82 -19.79 -15.79 6.98
N SER A 83 -18.59 -15.89 7.56
CA SER A 83 -17.38 -15.31 6.98
C SER A 83 -17.12 -15.88 5.59
N LEU A 84 -16.78 -15.03 4.62
CA LEU A 84 -16.56 -15.40 3.21
C LEU A 84 -15.15 -15.09 2.72
N CYS A 85 -14.64 -13.88 2.97
CA CYS A 85 -13.33 -13.49 2.47
C CYS A 85 -12.68 -12.39 3.31
N ARG A 86 -11.35 -12.30 3.21
CA ARG A 86 -10.58 -11.16 3.69
C ARG A 86 -10.25 -10.23 2.52
N VAL A 87 -10.49 -8.93 2.70
CA VAL A 87 -10.20 -7.90 1.69
C VAL A 87 -9.40 -6.74 2.28
N GLY A 88 -8.38 -6.28 1.55
CA GLY A 88 -7.48 -5.20 2.01
C GLY A 88 -7.06 -4.23 0.91
N SER A 89 -7.77 -4.22 -0.22
CA SER A 89 -7.46 -3.39 -1.37
C SER A 89 -8.73 -2.88 -2.05
N GLY A 90 -8.57 -1.88 -2.92
CA GLY A 90 -9.66 -1.32 -3.74
C GLY A 90 -10.11 0.09 -3.32
N TYR A 91 -9.94 0.44 -2.05
CA TYR A 91 -10.22 1.77 -1.53
C TYR A 91 -8.98 2.69 -1.55
N THR A 92 -9.22 3.99 -1.59
CA THR A 92 -8.25 5.08 -1.41
C THR A 92 -7.84 5.23 0.07
N MET A 93 -6.73 5.91 0.34
CA MET A 93 -6.33 6.19 1.73
C MET A 93 -7.36 7.06 2.47
N LYS A 94 -8.03 7.97 1.77
CA LYS A 94 -9.10 8.80 2.35
C LYS A 94 -10.30 7.94 2.74
N GLU A 95 -10.80 7.11 1.83
CA GLU A 95 -11.91 6.19 2.13
C GLU A 95 -11.58 5.24 3.29
N LEU A 96 -10.35 4.73 3.35
CA LEU A 96 -9.90 3.91 4.49
C LEU A 96 -9.95 4.67 5.81
N TYR A 97 -9.47 5.91 5.80
CA TYR A 97 -9.43 6.76 6.98
C TYR A 97 -10.84 7.11 7.46
N ASP A 98 -11.71 7.53 6.54
CA ASP A 98 -13.10 7.88 6.84
C ASP A 98 -13.88 6.67 7.38
N LEU A 99 -13.72 5.49 6.74
CA LEU A 99 -14.29 4.24 7.22
C LEU A 99 -13.73 3.84 8.60
N GLY A 100 -12.42 4.01 8.80
CA GLY A 100 -11.75 3.75 10.07
C GLY A 100 -12.33 4.59 11.21
N LEU A 101 -12.55 5.90 10.99
CA LEU A 101 -13.18 6.80 11.96
C LEU A 101 -14.62 6.39 12.27
N LYS A 102 -15.40 6.06 11.22
CA LYS A 102 -16.80 5.62 11.37
C LYS A 102 -16.92 4.36 12.23
N LEU A 103 -16.05 3.38 12.01
CA LEU A 103 -16.09 2.08 12.71
C LEU A 103 -15.33 2.06 14.03
N ALA A 104 -14.48 3.05 14.31
CA ALA A 104 -13.56 3.08 15.45
C ALA A 104 -14.21 2.73 16.80
N LYS A 105 -15.39 3.31 17.08
CA LYS A 105 -16.11 3.15 18.36
C LYS A 105 -16.82 1.80 18.52
N HIS A 106 -16.92 1.01 17.45
CA HIS A 106 -17.71 -0.22 17.42
C HIS A 106 -16.86 -1.49 17.43
N TRP A 107 -15.53 -1.37 17.28
CA TRP A 107 -14.61 -2.50 17.32
C TRP A 107 -14.55 -3.12 18.72
N LYS A 108 -14.70 -4.44 18.78
CA LYS A 108 -14.54 -5.25 19.98
C LYS A 108 -13.43 -6.29 19.74
N PRO A 109 -12.58 -6.61 20.74
CA PRO A 109 -11.58 -7.66 20.60
C PRO A 109 -12.22 -9.01 20.26
N TYR A 110 -11.67 -9.74 19.28
CA TYR A 110 -12.15 -11.08 18.96
C TYR A 110 -11.46 -12.14 19.83
N HIS A 111 -12.23 -12.84 20.66
CA HIS A 111 -11.73 -13.91 21.52
C HIS A 111 -12.04 -15.28 20.93
N ARG A 112 -11.01 -16.07 20.62
CA ARG A 112 -11.19 -17.40 20.00
C ARG A 112 -11.97 -18.40 20.86
N LYS A 113 -11.89 -18.27 22.18
CA LYS A 113 -12.57 -19.15 23.15
C LYS A 113 -14.02 -18.73 23.43
N ASP A 114 -14.36 -17.49 23.09
CA ASP A 114 -15.67 -16.90 23.32
C ASP A 114 -16.03 -16.03 22.09
N PRO A 115 -16.29 -16.69 20.94
CA PRO A 115 -16.60 -15.97 19.71
C PRO A 115 -18.03 -15.40 19.78
N PRO A 116 -18.28 -14.27 19.11
CA PRO A 116 -19.63 -13.73 18.97
C PRO A 116 -20.57 -14.74 18.27
N SER A 117 -21.76 -14.94 18.82
CA SER A 117 -22.73 -15.95 18.35
C SER A 117 -23.31 -15.64 16.97
N ASN A 118 -23.37 -14.36 16.60
CA ASN A 118 -23.89 -13.87 15.32
C ASN A 118 -22.87 -13.89 14.18
N ILE A 119 -21.59 -14.18 14.43
CA ILE A 119 -20.54 -14.19 13.40
C ILE A 119 -19.83 -15.53 13.42
N LEU A 120 -20.17 -16.37 12.45
CA LEU A 120 -19.60 -17.69 12.26
C LEU A 120 -18.36 -17.58 11.36
N CYS A 121 -17.19 -17.75 11.98
CA CYS A 121 -15.90 -17.75 11.27
C CYS A 121 -15.38 -19.17 11.05
N GLY A 122 -14.71 -19.40 9.91
CA GLY A 122 -13.92 -20.62 9.64
C GLY A 122 -12.59 -20.62 10.40
N THR A 123 -11.53 -21.13 9.79
CA THR A 123 -10.17 -21.09 10.36
C THR A 123 -9.61 -19.66 10.47
N GLU A 124 -9.91 -18.79 9.50
CA GLU A 124 -9.49 -17.38 9.53
C GLU A 124 -10.31 -16.61 10.58
N LYS A 125 -9.63 -16.00 11.55
CA LYS A 125 -10.23 -15.23 12.64
C LYS A 125 -9.72 -13.80 12.60
N PRO A 126 -10.59 -12.80 12.79
CA PRO A 126 -10.17 -11.41 12.83
C PRO A 126 -9.48 -11.08 14.16
N GLU A 127 -8.77 -9.94 14.20
CA GLU A 127 -8.19 -9.41 15.44
C GLU A 127 -9.26 -8.67 16.25
N MET A 128 -10.12 -7.92 15.54
CA MET A 128 -11.26 -7.20 16.09
C MET A 128 -12.52 -7.59 15.32
N TYR A 129 -13.66 -7.63 15.98
CA TYR A 129 -14.96 -7.82 15.34
C TYR A 129 -15.88 -6.63 15.58
N ILE A 130 -16.92 -6.53 14.76
CA ILE A 130 -17.95 -5.52 14.87
C ILE A 130 -19.32 -6.19 14.83
N GLU A 131 -20.25 -5.74 15.68
CA GLU A 131 -21.64 -6.21 15.60
C GLU A 131 -22.23 -5.82 14.23
N PRO A 132 -22.91 -6.74 13.51
CA PRO A 132 -23.46 -6.49 12.18
C PRO A 132 -24.27 -5.19 12.08
N CYS A 133 -25.09 -4.90 13.08
CA CYS A 133 -25.94 -3.70 13.12
C CYS A 133 -25.20 -2.36 13.19
N ASN A 134 -23.92 -2.36 13.56
CA ASN A 134 -23.07 -1.16 13.59
C ASN A 134 -22.08 -1.14 12.41
N SER A 135 -22.16 -2.11 11.51
CA SER A 135 -21.21 -2.28 10.43
C SER A 135 -21.67 -1.63 9.13
N VAL A 136 -20.87 -1.81 8.08
CA VAL A 136 -21.06 -1.20 6.76
C VAL A 136 -20.93 -2.27 5.68
N VAL A 137 -21.82 -2.18 4.69
CA VAL A 137 -21.77 -3.01 3.49
C VAL A 137 -20.71 -2.46 2.53
N VAL A 138 -19.92 -3.35 1.96
CA VAL A 138 -18.92 -3.04 0.94
C VAL A 138 -19.21 -3.82 -0.32
N GLN A 139 -19.16 -3.13 -1.45
CA GLN A 139 -19.27 -3.74 -2.75
C GLN A 139 -17.90 -4.29 -3.15
N VAL A 140 -17.81 -5.60 -3.31
CA VAL A 140 -16.59 -6.35 -3.58
C VAL A 140 -16.64 -6.93 -4.99
N LYS A 141 -15.56 -6.70 -5.73
CA LYS A 141 -15.30 -7.30 -7.03
C LYS A 141 -14.23 -8.38 -6.87
N ALA A 142 -14.47 -9.55 -7.45
CA ALA A 142 -13.55 -10.68 -7.45
C ALA A 142 -13.56 -11.38 -8.81
N ALA A 143 -12.54 -12.18 -9.10
CA ALA A 143 -12.45 -12.91 -10.37
C ALA A 143 -13.36 -14.15 -10.39
N GLU A 144 -13.34 -14.90 -9.28
CA GLU A 144 -14.05 -16.17 -9.13
C GLU A 144 -14.24 -16.52 -7.66
N ILE A 145 -15.21 -17.38 -7.40
CA ILE A 145 -15.46 -18.07 -6.13
C ILE A 145 -14.73 -19.42 -6.19
N VAL A 146 -13.88 -19.69 -5.20
CA VAL A 146 -13.08 -20.92 -5.10
C VAL A 146 -13.34 -21.61 -3.77
N ASN A 147 -13.23 -22.94 -3.74
CA ASN A 147 -13.39 -23.70 -2.49
C ASN A 147 -12.29 -23.33 -1.49
N SER A 148 -12.65 -23.21 -0.21
CA SER A 148 -11.71 -22.87 0.86
C SER A 148 -12.25 -23.32 2.21
N ASP A 149 -11.41 -24.02 2.97
CA ASP A 149 -11.64 -24.41 4.37
C ASP A 149 -11.33 -23.30 5.39
N MET A 150 -10.82 -22.15 4.92
CA MET A 150 -10.47 -21.04 5.80
C MET A 150 -11.68 -20.25 6.28
N TYR A 151 -12.78 -20.30 5.54
CA TYR A 151 -13.96 -19.47 5.77
C TYR A 151 -15.19 -20.35 6.00
N LYS A 152 -16.16 -19.82 6.75
CA LYS A 152 -17.36 -20.57 7.15
C LYS A 152 -18.26 -20.97 5.98
N THR A 153 -18.19 -20.26 4.87
CA THR A 153 -18.94 -20.56 3.63
C THR A 153 -18.34 -21.71 2.82
N ASP A 154 -17.26 -22.36 3.29
CA ASP A 154 -16.49 -23.41 2.59
C ASP A 154 -15.98 -23.00 1.19
N CYS A 155 -15.98 -21.70 0.93
CA CYS A 155 -15.49 -21.06 -0.27
C CYS A 155 -15.01 -19.63 0.04
N THR A 156 -14.28 -19.03 -0.88
CA THR A 156 -13.81 -17.66 -0.79
C THR A 156 -13.69 -17.00 -2.15
N LEU A 157 -13.35 -15.71 -2.16
CA LEU A 157 -13.18 -14.92 -3.36
C LEU A 157 -11.71 -14.87 -3.79
N ARG A 158 -11.45 -15.08 -5.07
CA ARG A 158 -10.12 -14.88 -5.67
C ARG A 158 -9.95 -13.44 -6.13
N PHE A 159 -8.84 -12.83 -5.71
CA PHE A 159 -8.48 -11.43 -5.97
C PHE A 159 -9.56 -10.40 -5.57
N PRO A 160 -10.15 -10.48 -4.35
CA PRO A 160 -11.19 -9.56 -3.93
C PRO A 160 -10.66 -8.14 -3.76
N ARG A 161 -11.44 -7.16 -4.22
CA ARG A 161 -11.18 -5.72 -4.05
C ARG A 161 -12.48 -5.01 -3.75
N ILE A 162 -12.44 -4.07 -2.81
CA ILE A 162 -13.57 -3.18 -2.55
C ILE A 162 -13.65 -2.17 -3.71
N GLU A 163 -14.74 -2.20 -4.47
CA GLU A 163 -15.04 -1.16 -5.47
C GLU A 163 -15.67 0.06 -4.81
N LYS A 164 -16.63 -0.15 -3.91
CA LYS A 164 -17.37 0.93 -3.24
C LYS A 164 -17.71 0.58 -1.80
N ILE A 165 -17.78 1.60 -0.95
CA ILE A 165 -18.38 1.52 0.38
C ILE A 165 -19.86 1.90 0.21
N ARG A 166 -20.77 0.98 0.49
CA ARG A 166 -22.21 1.12 0.21
C ARG A 166 -22.92 1.78 1.39
N GLU A 167 -22.84 3.10 1.47
CA GLU A 167 -23.57 3.88 2.48
C GLU A 167 -25.07 4.00 2.17
N ASP A 168 -25.45 3.66 0.94
CA ASP A 168 -26.83 3.57 0.47
C ASP A 168 -27.54 2.28 0.90
N LYS A 169 -26.80 1.31 1.47
CA LYS A 169 -27.33 0.04 1.93
C LYS A 169 -27.21 -0.11 3.43
N GLU A 170 -28.27 -0.63 4.02
CA GLU A 170 -28.27 -1.03 5.42
C GLU A 170 -27.57 -2.38 5.60
N TRP A 171 -27.09 -2.64 6.82
CA TRP A 171 -26.33 -3.85 7.16
C TRP A 171 -27.07 -5.16 6.88
N TYR A 172 -28.41 -5.14 6.93
CA TYR A 172 -29.26 -6.31 6.68
C TYR A 172 -29.55 -6.54 5.19
N GLU A 173 -29.12 -5.64 4.31
CA GLU A 173 -29.28 -5.75 2.84
C GLU A 173 -28.02 -6.33 2.16
N CYS A 174 -27.10 -6.91 2.95
CA CYS A 174 -25.98 -7.64 2.40
C CYS A 174 -26.44 -8.94 1.73
N MET A 175 -25.58 -9.48 0.86
CA MET A 175 -25.81 -10.74 0.18
C MET A 175 -26.09 -11.89 1.16
N THR A 176 -26.96 -12.82 0.76
CA THR A 176 -27.31 -14.03 1.52
C THR A 176 -26.59 -15.28 0.99
N LEU A 177 -26.64 -16.38 1.75
CA LEU A 177 -26.11 -17.69 1.35
C LEU A 177 -26.72 -18.19 0.03
N ASP A 178 -28.03 -18.06 -0.15
CA ASP A 178 -28.71 -18.54 -1.35
C ASP A 178 -28.20 -17.80 -2.60
N MET A 179 -28.05 -16.47 -2.51
CA MET A 179 -27.51 -15.66 -3.61
C MET A 179 -26.05 -16.03 -3.95
N LEU A 180 -25.25 -16.41 -2.95
CA LEU A 180 -23.88 -16.85 -3.18
C LEU A 180 -23.87 -18.19 -3.95
N GLU A 181 -24.73 -19.13 -3.57
CA GLU A 181 -24.81 -20.45 -4.23
C GLU A 181 -25.36 -20.33 -5.66
N ASP A 182 -26.32 -19.44 -5.89
CA ASP A 182 -26.80 -19.09 -7.24
C ASP A 182 -25.66 -18.54 -8.11
N LEU A 183 -24.85 -17.61 -7.58
CA LEU A 183 -23.69 -17.07 -8.30
C LEU A 183 -22.64 -18.13 -8.58
N ARG A 184 -22.38 -19.02 -7.61
CA ARG A 184 -21.41 -20.11 -7.73
C ARG A 184 -21.83 -21.12 -8.79
N SER A 185 -23.11 -21.50 -8.81
CA SER A 185 -23.65 -22.49 -9.76
C SER A 185 -23.76 -21.96 -11.19
N LYS A 186 -24.08 -20.67 -11.38
CA LYS A 186 -24.32 -20.05 -12.69
C LYS A 186 -23.15 -20.17 -13.68
N ALA A 187 -21.92 -20.09 -13.21
CA ALA A 187 -20.73 -20.08 -14.09
C ALA A 187 -19.54 -20.84 -13.49
N GLU A 188 -19.82 -21.93 -12.76
CA GLU A 188 -18.80 -22.79 -12.14
C GLU A 188 -17.80 -21.99 -11.28
N GLY A 189 -18.32 -21.01 -10.54
CA GLY A 189 -17.56 -20.10 -9.69
C GLY A 189 -16.99 -18.86 -10.40
N LYS A 190 -16.96 -18.77 -11.74
CA LYS A 190 -16.53 -17.53 -12.42
C LYS A 190 -17.55 -16.41 -12.22
N LEU A 191 -17.07 -15.21 -11.86
CA LEU A 191 -17.94 -14.04 -11.71
C LEU A 191 -18.07 -13.21 -13.00
N ALA A 192 -17.45 -13.68 -14.09
CA ALA A 192 -17.60 -13.13 -15.43
C ALA A 192 -18.51 -14.06 -16.24
N SER A 193 -19.81 -13.77 -16.27
CA SER A 193 -20.79 -14.57 -17.03
C SER A 193 -21.44 -13.82 -18.20
N LYS A 194 -21.30 -12.49 -18.23
CA LYS A 194 -21.90 -11.61 -19.24
C LYS A 194 -20.94 -11.38 -20.41
N HIS A 195 -21.47 -11.18 -21.60
CA HIS A 195 -20.70 -10.70 -22.75
C HIS A 195 -20.60 -9.18 -22.75
N LEU A 196 -19.49 -8.68 -23.28
CA LEU A 196 -19.32 -7.27 -23.55
C LEU A 196 -20.02 -6.94 -24.88
N HIS A 197 -21.02 -6.08 -24.82
CA HIS A 197 -21.57 -5.42 -25.99
C HIS A 197 -21.00 -3.99 -26.03
N ILE A 198 -20.38 -3.62 -27.14
CA ILE A 198 -19.85 -2.26 -27.35
C ILE A 198 -20.85 -1.57 -28.26
N ASP A 199 -21.65 -0.67 -27.70
CA ASP A 199 -22.48 0.23 -28.49
C ASP A 199 -21.61 1.41 -28.98
N GLU A 200 -21.79 1.86 -30.22
CA GLU A 200 -20.95 2.91 -30.85
C GLU A 200 -21.00 4.27 -30.11
N LEU A 201 -21.88 4.43 -29.13
CA LEU A 201 -22.09 5.64 -28.34
C LEU A 201 -21.42 5.61 -26.95
N ASP A 202 -20.84 4.48 -26.54
CA ASP A 202 -20.25 4.35 -25.19
C ASP A 202 -18.84 4.97 -25.15
N GLU A 203 -18.73 6.16 -24.56
CA GLU A 203 -17.42 6.78 -24.30
C GLU A 203 -16.61 5.95 -23.28
N PRO A 204 -15.31 5.73 -23.52
CA PRO A 204 -14.48 4.97 -22.60
C PRO A 204 -14.36 5.70 -21.25
N GLN A 205 -15.04 5.17 -20.23
CA GLN A 205 -14.92 5.68 -18.87
C GLN A 205 -13.49 5.46 -18.35
N GLU A 206 -12.77 6.56 -18.10
CA GLU A 206 -11.44 6.51 -17.52
C GLU A 206 -11.50 5.89 -16.12
N LYS A 207 -10.91 4.70 -15.96
CA LYS A 207 -10.62 4.17 -14.63
C LYS A 207 -9.66 5.10 -13.91
N LYS A 208 -9.88 5.31 -12.61
CA LYS A 208 -8.92 5.91 -11.68
C LYS A 208 -7.64 5.08 -11.66
N ARG A 209 -6.77 5.25 -12.65
CA ARG A 209 -5.40 4.78 -12.59
C ARG A 209 -4.73 5.63 -11.52
N ARG A 210 -4.23 4.98 -10.46
CA ARG A 210 -3.14 5.57 -9.69
C ARG A 210 -2.01 5.79 -10.69
N THR A 211 -1.84 7.02 -11.14
CA THR A 211 -0.59 7.49 -11.72
C THR A 211 0.42 7.35 -10.60
N VAL A 212 1.17 6.25 -10.61
CA VAL A 212 2.39 6.20 -9.83
C VAL A 212 3.24 7.31 -10.45
N PRO A 213 3.59 8.37 -9.71
CA PRO A 213 4.48 9.37 -10.25
C PRO A 213 5.71 8.61 -10.73
N LYS A 214 6.00 8.68 -12.03
CA LYS A 214 7.31 8.27 -12.52
C LYS A 214 8.27 9.27 -11.89
N VAL A 215 8.71 8.98 -10.67
CA VAL A 215 9.97 9.53 -10.18
C VAL A 215 10.96 9.00 -11.21
N LYS A 216 11.36 9.87 -12.14
CA LYS A 216 12.55 9.62 -12.94
C LYS A 216 13.62 9.33 -11.89
N LYS A 217 13.99 8.06 -11.72
CA LYS A 217 15.19 7.72 -10.97
C LYS A 217 16.29 8.40 -11.76
N ILE A 218 16.68 9.60 -11.33
CA ILE A 218 17.94 10.18 -11.74
C ILE A 218 18.95 9.15 -11.24
N ILE A 219 19.47 8.34 -12.16
CA ILE A 219 20.56 7.42 -11.85
C ILE A 219 21.72 8.34 -11.50
N GLY A 220 21.98 8.47 -10.21
CA GLY A 220 22.91 9.44 -9.67
C GLY A 220 23.23 9.10 -8.23
N ILE A 221 24.39 9.56 -7.79
CA ILE A 221 24.83 9.47 -6.40
C ILE A 221 23.85 10.31 -5.56
N ALA A 222 23.33 9.76 -4.46
CA ALA A 222 22.42 10.50 -3.59
C ALA A 222 23.11 11.79 -3.11
N GLU A 223 22.35 12.87 -2.99
CA GLU A 223 22.86 14.23 -2.80
C GLU A 223 23.84 14.34 -1.62
N GLN A 224 23.61 13.59 -0.54
CA GLN A 224 24.51 13.53 0.62
C GLN A 224 25.91 12.91 0.38
N PHE A 225 26.09 12.18 -0.73
CA PHE A 225 27.34 11.54 -1.15
C PHE A 225 27.99 12.24 -2.35
N LYS A 226 27.37 13.30 -2.87
CA LYS A 226 27.95 14.10 -3.94
C LYS A 226 28.95 15.07 -3.30
N ALA A 227 30.15 15.17 -3.87
CA ALA A 227 31.10 16.18 -3.44
C ALA A 227 30.51 17.59 -3.69
N PRO A 228 30.76 18.56 -2.80
CA PRO A 228 30.32 19.94 -3.00
C PRO A 228 30.99 20.53 -4.23
N ASP A 229 30.26 21.37 -4.97
CA ASP A 229 30.84 22.16 -6.04
C ASP A 229 31.50 23.40 -5.45
N LEU A 230 32.82 23.33 -5.29
CA LEU A 230 33.64 24.40 -4.69
C LEU A 230 34.20 25.37 -5.73
N SER A 231 33.79 25.26 -7.01
CA SER A 231 34.34 26.07 -8.11
C SER A 231 34.17 27.58 -7.93
N ASN A 232 33.16 28.01 -7.16
CA ASN A 232 32.84 29.42 -6.91
C ASN A 232 33.29 29.93 -5.53
N VAL A 233 34.04 29.13 -4.77
CA VAL A 233 34.47 29.49 -3.40
C VAL A 233 35.84 30.17 -3.46
N SER A 234 35.89 31.46 -3.13
CA SER A 234 37.14 32.21 -3.00
C SER A 234 37.74 32.04 -1.60
N LYS A 235 39.02 31.66 -1.51
CA LYS A 235 39.75 31.58 -0.24
C LYS A 235 39.77 32.96 0.45
N VAL A 236 39.14 33.05 1.62
CA VAL A 236 39.06 34.25 2.45
C VAL A 236 40.19 34.25 3.50
N SER A 237 40.61 33.06 3.95
CA SER A 237 41.61 32.87 5.00
C SER A 237 42.45 31.60 4.75
N SER A 238 43.59 31.47 5.42
CA SER A 238 44.49 30.30 5.34
C SER A 238 44.62 29.54 6.66
N VAL A 239 43.68 29.74 7.58
CA VAL A 239 43.71 29.13 8.93
C VAL A 239 43.68 27.59 8.89
N PHE A 240 43.12 27.00 7.83
CA PHE A 240 43.01 25.56 7.65
C PHE A 240 43.87 25.03 6.49
N GLU A 241 44.90 25.77 6.09
CA GLU A 241 45.80 25.33 5.02
C GLU A 241 46.45 23.98 5.33
N ASP A 242 46.43 23.07 4.34
CA ASP A 242 46.89 21.68 4.44
C ASP A 242 46.18 20.82 5.51
N VAL A 243 45.01 21.24 6.00
CA VAL A 243 44.20 20.47 6.96
C VAL A 243 43.00 19.83 6.27
N GLU A 244 42.79 18.54 6.53
CA GLU A 244 41.70 17.75 5.94
C GLU A 244 40.54 17.56 6.92
N PHE A 245 39.33 17.89 6.50
CA PHE A 245 38.11 17.77 7.31
C PHE A 245 37.08 16.88 6.63
N CYS A 246 36.28 16.17 7.44
CA CYS A 246 35.14 15.41 6.95
C CYS A 246 33.83 15.93 7.57
N VAL A 247 32.91 16.42 6.75
CA VAL A 247 31.58 16.86 7.23
C VAL A 247 30.56 15.73 7.06
N MET A 248 30.00 15.27 8.18
CA MET A 248 29.09 14.13 8.19
C MET A 248 27.63 14.54 8.04
N THR A 249 27.23 15.62 8.72
CA THR A 249 25.85 16.10 8.75
C THR A 249 25.82 17.62 8.91
N GLY A 250 24.84 18.25 8.27
CA GLY A 250 24.51 19.66 8.51
C GLY A 250 23.79 19.87 9.84
N THR A 251 23.63 21.13 10.22
CA THR A 251 22.78 21.57 11.33
C THR A 251 21.37 21.88 10.79
N GLY A 252 20.43 22.22 11.68
CA GLY A 252 19.11 22.71 11.25
C GLY A 252 19.14 24.06 10.51
N LYS A 253 20.25 24.81 10.62
CA LYS A 253 20.42 26.14 10.00
C LYS A 253 21.36 26.14 8.78
N TYR A 254 22.33 25.23 8.76
CA TYR A 254 23.35 25.13 7.72
C TYR A 254 23.40 23.70 7.18
N SER A 255 23.23 23.57 5.88
CA SER A 255 23.39 22.32 5.15
C SER A 255 24.84 21.81 5.22
N LYS A 256 25.02 20.51 4.92
CA LYS A 256 26.35 19.90 4.83
C LYS A 256 27.23 20.67 3.83
N SER A 257 26.70 20.97 2.64
CA SER A 257 27.44 21.69 1.59
C SER A 257 27.90 23.08 2.03
N GLU A 258 27.09 23.81 2.80
CA GLU A 258 27.48 25.15 3.30
C GLU A 258 28.61 25.08 4.31
N LEU A 259 28.65 24.04 5.16
CA LEU A 259 29.75 23.82 6.09
C LEU A 259 31.04 23.43 5.33
N GLU A 260 30.92 22.59 4.30
CA GLU A 260 32.05 22.22 3.44
C GLU A 260 32.63 23.43 2.69
N SER A 261 31.77 24.32 2.15
CA SER A 261 32.22 25.56 1.52
C SER A 261 33.00 26.45 2.49
N ARG A 262 32.56 26.60 3.75
CA ARG A 262 33.29 27.40 4.74
C ARG A 262 34.67 26.86 5.08
N ILE A 263 34.83 25.54 5.13
CA ILE A 263 36.14 24.92 5.33
C ILE A 263 37.06 25.29 4.16
N ALA A 264 36.55 25.22 2.93
CA ALA A 264 37.28 25.61 1.73
C ALA A 264 37.59 27.12 1.69
N GLU A 265 36.69 27.99 2.15
CA GLU A 265 36.94 29.44 2.31
C GLU A 265 38.11 29.73 3.25
N CYS A 266 38.28 28.91 4.29
CA CYS A 266 39.39 28.99 5.24
C CYS A 266 40.65 28.24 4.80
N GLY A 267 40.67 27.70 3.57
CA GLY A 267 41.82 27.03 2.97
C GLY A 267 41.94 25.53 3.27
N GLY A 268 40.94 24.93 3.91
CA GLY A 268 40.92 23.51 4.25
C GLY A 268 40.44 22.60 3.13
N THR A 269 40.85 21.33 3.17
CA THR A 269 40.45 20.29 2.23
C THR A 269 39.27 19.49 2.79
N VAL A 270 38.23 19.27 1.97
CA VAL A 270 37.04 18.54 2.40
C VAL A 270 37.02 17.14 1.79
N VAL A 271 36.86 16.11 2.63
CA VAL A 271 36.67 14.72 2.20
C VAL A 271 35.30 14.17 2.56
N GLN A 272 34.82 13.24 1.73
CA GLN A 272 33.50 12.63 1.88
C GLN A 272 33.47 11.46 2.88
N ASN A 273 34.64 10.88 3.19
CA ASN A 273 34.82 9.84 4.20
C ASN A 273 36.10 10.11 4.99
N PRO A 274 36.10 9.94 6.32
CA PRO A 274 37.30 10.20 7.11
C PRO A 274 38.38 9.15 6.83
N GLY A 275 39.58 9.60 6.48
CA GLY A 275 40.78 8.78 6.31
C GLY A 275 41.80 8.98 7.43
N PRO A 276 42.97 8.33 7.34
CA PRO A 276 44.02 8.44 8.35
C PRO A 276 44.54 9.88 8.57
N GLU A 277 44.50 10.70 7.52
CA GLU A 277 44.99 12.09 7.52
C GLU A 277 43.88 13.11 7.87
N THR A 278 42.64 12.65 8.10
CA THR A 278 41.53 13.54 8.45
C THR A 278 41.74 14.09 9.86
N TYR A 279 41.92 15.41 9.95
CA TYR A 279 42.16 16.12 11.20
C TYR A 279 40.99 15.97 12.18
N CYS A 280 39.77 16.26 11.74
CA CYS A 280 38.58 16.00 12.54
C CYS A 280 37.30 15.84 11.69
N VAL A 281 36.30 15.23 12.32
CA VAL A 281 34.98 14.97 11.74
C VAL A 281 33.97 15.97 12.30
N ILE A 282 33.34 16.74 11.42
CA ILE A 282 32.38 17.78 11.79
C ILE A 282 30.95 17.23 11.71
N VAL A 283 30.18 17.44 12.79
CA VAL A 283 28.84 16.90 12.97
C VAL A 283 27.86 17.99 13.38
N GLY A 284 26.81 18.22 12.57
CA GLY A 284 25.73 19.15 12.91
C GLY A 284 24.48 18.49 13.51
N SER A 285 24.20 17.23 13.16
CA SER A 285 23.07 16.45 13.69
C SER A 285 23.43 14.99 13.86
N GLU A 286 22.92 14.34 14.91
CA GLU A 286 23.21 12.94 15.20
C GLU A 286 22.35 11.99 14.37
N ASN A 287 23.01 11.12 13.61
CA ASN A 287 22.40 9.99 12.94
C ASN A 287 23.16 8.69 13.29
N VAL A 288 22.65 7.54 12.82
CA VAL A 288 23.26 6.23 13.11
C VAL A 288 24.74 6.18 12.66
N ARG A 289 25.09 6.82 11.54
CA ARG A 289 26.45 6.85 11.01
C ARG A 289 27.40 7.65 11.92
N VAL A 290 26.94 8.79 12.43
CA VAL A 290 27.67 9.61 13.41
C VAL A 290 27.90 8.83 14.70
N LYS A 291 26.87 8.16 15.23
CA LYS A 291 27.00 7.33 16.43
C LYS A 291 28.02 6.20 16.25
N ASN A 292 28.06 5.59 15.07
CA ASN A 292 29.06 4.57 14.75
C ASN A 292 30.49 5.13 14.68
N ILE A 293 30.67 6.33 14.13
CA ILE A 293 31.99 7.00 14.10
C ILE A 293 32.46 7.33 15.50
N ILE A 294 31.59 7.91 16.33
CA ILE A 294 31.90 8.21 17.74
C ILE A 294 32.27 6.92 18.48
N ALA A 295 31.47 5.86 18.33
CA ALA A 295 31.73 4.56 18.96
C ALA A 295 33.03 3.90 18.46
N SER A 296 33.49 4.21 17.24
CA SER A 296 34.75 3.68 16.72
C SER A 296 35.98 4.25 17.42
N ASN A 297 35.88 5.45 18.01
CA ASN A 297 36.95 6.16 18.70
C ASN A 297 38.26 6.29 17.88
N LYS A 298 38.14 6.38 16.55
CA LYS A 298 39.28 6.49 15.61
C LYS A 298 39.58 7.91 15.17
N TYR A 299 38.64 8.83 15.35
CA TYR A 299 38.72 10.19 14.82
C TYR A 299 38.21 11.16 15.88
N ASP A 300 38.78 12.37 15.89
CA ASP A 300 38.25 13.46 16.70
C ASP A 300 36.95 13.98 16.09
N VAL A 301 35.86 13.93 16.86
CA VAL A 301 34.54 14.35 16.42
C VAL A 301 34.17 15.67 17.08
N VAL A 302 33.99 16.71 16.27
CA VAL A 302 33.66 18.06 16.71
C VAL A 302 32.26 18.46 16.24
N ARG A 303 31.59 19.29 17.04
CA ARG A 303 30.28 19.83 16.68
C ARG A 303 30.43 20.95 15.64
N ALA A 304 29.48 21.05 14.72
CA ALA A 304 29.50 22.05 13.65
C ALA A 304 29.55 23.50 14.17
N GLU A 305 29.06 23.76 15.38
CA GLU A 305 29.15 25.08 16.03
C GLU A 305 30.60 25.54 16.24
N TRP A 306 31.57 24.63 16.38
CA TRP A 306 32.99 24.97 16.52
C TRP A 306 33.56 25.61 15.25
N LEU A 307 33.15 25.11 14.07
CA LEU A 307 33.57 25.65 12.77
C LEU A 307 32.96 27.04 12.50
N LEU A 308 31.86 27.37 13.16
CA LEU A 308 31.10 28.59 12.95
C LEU A 308 31.51 29.74 13.89
N GLN A 309 32.47 29.51 14.78
CA GLN A 309 33.07 30.51 15.67
C GLN A 309 34.27 31.17 14.99
#